data_AF-A0AAU9KJX2-F1
#
_entry.id   AF-A0AAU9KJX2-F1
#
_cell.length_a   1.000
_cell.length_b   1.000
_cell.length_c   1.000
_cell.angle_alpha   90.00
_cell.angle_beta   90.00
_cell.angle_gamma   90.00
#
_symmetry.space_group_name_H-M   'P 1'
#
loop_
_entity.id
_entity.type
_entity.pdbx_description
1 polymer ?
#
loop_
_entity_poly.entity_id
_entity_poly.type
_entity_poly.pdbx_seq_one_letter_code
_entity_poly.pdbx_strand_id
1 'polypeptide(L)'
;MMCLAIGTYLSVYPFFLMLPIALLLRSVDTDETVKDKASGIEALFGFKCLGTFGFWLCMLLYLSWSLNGDWTFVEETYVWVAKFSDLTPNIGIFWYFFTEVFDRFIPYFLFVMHLHPVIYIIPIYLRLAHRPQAYACALIGIFSLFQAYPSFGDFGFFLSMLAIHPKTIMTIKNRYIYVIGLGAATCMLPVMWFLWLFPASGNANFYYNQTLVYQMFSSQIINAFVGATMKRDKDVDKYRASFLKNNEKTNVEARQ
;
A
#
# COMPACT_ATOMS: atom_id res chain seq x y z
N MET A 1 3.10 -11.64 12.68
CA MET A 1 4.31 -10.83 12.95
C MET A 1 5.56 -11.36 12.24
N MET A 2 5.83 -12.68 12.25
CA MET A 2 6.96 -13.25 11.50
C MET A 2 6.96 -12.89 10.00
N CYS A 3 5.87 -13.13 9.26
CA CYS A 3 5.81 -12.79 7.83
C CYS A 3 5.98 -11.28 7.55
N LEU A 4 5.53 -10.44 8.48
CA LEU A 4 5.73 -8.99 8.40
C LEU A 4 7.19 -8.62 8.61
N ALA A 5 7.89 -9.28 9.54
CA ALA A 5 9.33 -9.10 9.74
C ALA A 5 10.13 -9.54 8.52
N ILE A 6 9.78 -10.67 7.91
CA ILE A 6 10.38 -11.13 6.65
C ILE A 6 10.13 -10.09 5.54
N GLY A 7 8.88 -9.62 5.39
CA GLY A 7 8.55 -8.58 4.41
C GLY A 7 9.34 -7.29 4.64
N THR A 8 9.48 -6.85 5.90
CA THR A 8 10.23 -5.65 6.29
C THR A 8 11.74 -5.82 6.06
N TYR A 9 12.24 -7.03 6.24
CA TYR A 9 13.63 -7.37 5.97
C TYR A 9 13.94 -7.29 4.47
N LEU A 10 13.02 -7.72 3.61
CA LEU A 10 13.18 -7.67 2.16
C LEU A 10 12.92 -6.29 1.54
N SER A 11 11.98 -5.53 2.09
CA SER A 11 11.63 -4.17 1.66
C SER A 11 11.19 -3.36 2.87
N VAL A 12 11.54 -2.07 2.92
CA VAL A 12 11.29 -1.23 4.11
C VAL A 12 9.80 -0.91 4.29
N TYR A 13 9.03 -0.77 3.20
CA TYR A 13 7.64 -0.29 3.24
C TYR A 13 6.65 -1.18 4.02
N PRO A 14 6.71 -2.54 3.95
CA PRO A 14 5.91 -3.43 4.78
C PRO A 14 5.92 -3.14 6.27
N PHE A 15 6.93 -2.46 6.82
CA PHE A 15 6.95 -2.03 8.23
C PHE A 15 5.64 -1.34 8.65
N PHE A 16 5.12 -0.45 7.79
CA PHE A 16 3.91 0.33 8.08
C PHE A 16 2.62 -0.50 8.07
N LEU A 17 2.65 -1.72 7.53
CA LEU A 17 1.53 -2.67 7.63
C LEU A 17 1.38 -3.25 9.05
N MET A 18 2.31 -2.97 9.96
CA MET A 18 2.15 -3.30 11.38
C MET A 18 0.87 -2.71 11.96
N LEU A 19 0.53 -1.46 11.61
CA LEU A 19 -0.64 -0.76 12.12
C LEU A 19 -1.97 -1.47 11.77
N PRO A 20 -2.30 -1.72 10.47
CA PRO A 20 -3.52 -2.44 10.14
C PRO A 20 -3.53 -3.88 10.67
N ILE A 21 -2.38 -4.56 10.72
CA ILE A 21 -2.32 -5.93 11.25
C ILE A 21 -2.62 -5.95 12.75
N ALA A 22 -2.08 -5.01 13.52
CA ALA A 22 -2.38 -4.90 14.95
C ALA A 22 -3.87 -4.61 15.20
N LEU A 23 -4.48 -3.73 14.41
CA LEU A 23 -5.92 -3.47 14.45
C LEU A 23 -6.75 -4.71 14.09
N LEU A 24 -6.31 -5.50 13.10
CA LEU A 24 -6.98 -6.72 12.69
C LEU A 24 -6.95 -7.78 13.79
N LEU A 25 -5.78 -8.04 14.37
CA LEU A 25 -5.66 -9.00 15.46
C LEU A 25 -6.49 -8.59 16.69
N ARG A 26 -6.52 -7.28 16.99
CA ARG A 26 -7.41 -6.75 18.03
C ARG A 26 -8.88 -7.02 17.73
N SER A 27 -9.32 -6.80 16.49
CA SER A 27 -10.73 -7.00 16.11
C SER A 27 -11.19 -8.45 16.27
N VAL A 28 -10.27 -9.42 16.17
CA VAL A 28 -10.54 -10.84 16.41
C VAL A 28 -10.59 -11.15 17.91
N ASP A 29 -9.65 -10.62 18.69
CA ASP A 29 -9.53 -10.87 20.14
C ASP A 29 -10.71 -10.25 20.94
N THR A 30 -11.26 -9.14 20.43
CA THR A 30 -12.41 -8.46 21.07
C THR A 30 -13.72 -9.25 20.97
N ASP A 31 -13.81 -10.25 20.08
CA ASP A 31 -15.00 -11.10 19.94
C ASP A 31 -15.10 -12.16 21.06
N GLU A 32 -14.00 -12.45 21.78
CA GLU A 32 -13.97 -13.49 22.82
C GLU A 32 -13.95 -12.95 24.27
N THR A 33 -13.50 -11.72 24.55
CA THR A 33 -13.37 -11.25 25.95
C THR A 33 -13.70 -9.76 26.21
N VAL A 34 -14.80 -9.55 26.95
CA VAL A 34 -15.15 -8.46 27.89
C VAL A 34 -14.62 -7.03 27.60
N LYS A 35 -15.56 -6.14 27.25
CA LYS A 35 -15.41 -4.70 26.94
C LYS A 35 -14.90 -3.75 28.06
N ASP A 36 -14.55 -4.22 29.25
CA ASP A 36 -14.51 -3.33 30.44
C ASP A 36 -13.14 -2.87 30.98
N LYS A 37 -12.00 -3.10 30.31
CA LYS A 37 -10.69 -2.56 30.76
C LYS A 37 -9.82 -2.05 29.60
N ALA A 38 -10.25 -0.94 28.99
CA ALA A 38 -9.89 -0.56 27.62
C ALA A 38 -8.68 0.41 27.43
N SER A 39 -7.78 0.63 28.39
CA SER A 39 -6.60 1.50 28.12
C SER A 39 -5.25 0.82 28.38
N GLY A 40 -5.11 0.12 29.51
CA GLY A 40 -3.88 -0.61 29.85
C GLY A 40 -3.64 -1.88 29.00
N ILE A 41 -4.73 -2.59 28.65
CA ILE A 41 -4.65 -3.82 27.84
C ILE A 41 -4.32 -3.49 26.37
N GLU A 42 -4.79 -2.34 25.87
CA GLU A 42 -4.54 -1.91 24.49
C GLU A 42 -3.07 -1.65 24.22
N ALA A 43 -2.41 -0.90 25.12
CA ALA A 43 -0.98 -0.66 25.02
C ALA A 43 -0.20 -1.97 25.14
N LEU A 44 -0.57 -2.85 26.08
CA LEU A 44 0.09 -4.13 26.30
C LEU A 44 0.02 -5.05 25.06
N PHE A 45 -1.12 -5.09 24.36
CA PHE A 45 -1.26 -5.86 23.12
C PHE A 45 -0.37 -5.29 22.00
N GLY A 46 -0.33 -3.97 21.85
CA GLY A 46 0.57 -3.29 20.93
C GLY A 46 2.04 -3.62 21.22
N PHE A 47 2.45 -3.58 22.49
CA PHE A 47 3.80 -3.96 22.92
C PHE A 47 4.13 -5.42 22.63
N LYS A 48 3.19 -6.36 22.80
CA LYS A 48 3.38 -7.77 22.41
C LYS A 48 3.57 -7.93 20.90
N CYS A 49 2.77 -7.25 20.10
CA CYS A 49 2.90 -7.26 18.64
C CYS A 49 4.26 -6.70 18.19
N LEU A 50 4.66 -5.56 18.77
CA LEU A 50 5.95 -4.92 18.50
C LEU A 50 7.13 -5.79 18.96
N GLY A 51 7.04 -6.39 20.15
CA GLY A 51 8.08 -7.26 20.70
C GLY A 51 8.27 -8.53 19.87
N THR A 52 7.19 -9.19 19.47
CA THR A 52 7.28 -10.38 18.60
C THR A 52 7.80 -10.02 17.20
N PHE A 53 7.38 -8.90 16.62
CA PHE A 53 7.93 -8.40 15.36
C PHE A 53 9.42 -8.09 15.47
N GLY A 54 9.82 -7.34 16.50
CA GLY A 54 11.20 -6.96 16.76
C GLY A 54 12.09 -8.18 16.97
N PHE A 55 11.62 -9.18 17.70
CA PHE A 55 12.35 -10.45 17.87
C PHE A 55 12.67 -11.12 16.53
N TRP A 56 11.68 -11.29 15.65
CA TRP A 56 11.89 -11.92 14.34
C TRP A 56 12.79 -11.07 13.43
N LEU A 57 12.63 -9.75 13.43
CA LEU A 57 13.46 -8.85 12.63
C LEU A 57 14.92 -8.85 13.10
N CYS A 58 15.15 -8.75 14.41
CA CYS A 58 16.50 -8.83 15.00
C CYS A 58 17.15 -10.18 14.71
N MET A 59 16.39 -11.29 14.76
CA MET A 59 16.90 -12.61 14.41
C MET A 59 17.37 -12.69 12.95
N LEU A 60 16.60 -12.13 12.01
CA LEU A 60 16.98 -12.08 10.59
C LEU A 60 18.21 -11.20 10.35
N LEU A 61 18.26 -10.01 10.96
CA LEU A 61 19.43 -9.11 10.87
C LEU A 61 20.67 -9.75 11.49
N TYR A 62 20.54 -10.45 12.62
CA TYR A 62 21.63 -11.19 13.25
C TYR A 62 22.15 -12.31 12.36
N LEU A 63 21.26 -13.07 11.70
CA LEU A 63 21.67 -14.09 10.74
C LEU A 63 22.43 -13.47 9.56
N SER A 64 21.97 -12.35 9.00
CA SER A 64 22.68 -11.64 7.93
C SER A 64 24.06 -11.16 8.36
N TRP A 65 24.16 -10.58 9.57
CA TRP A 65 25.42 -10.16 10.15
C TRP A 65 26.36 -11.34 10.40
N SER A 66 25.85 -12.45 10.94
CA SER A 66 26.64 -13.66 11.20
C SER A 66 27.14 -14.33 9.92
N LEU A 67 26.42 -14.22 8.81
CA LEU A 67 26.82 -14.79 7.52
C LEU A 67 27.82 -13.90 6.77
N ASN A 68 27.64 -12.58 6.83
CA ASN A 68 28.52 -11.62 6.15
C ASN A 68 29.78 -11.26 6.97
N GLY A 69 29.73 -11.40 8.30
CA GLY A 69 30.83 -11.05 9.20
C GLY A 69 30.98 -9.55 9.48
N ASP A 70 30.18 -8.69 8.84
CA ASP A 70 30.17 -7.24 9.03
C ASP A 70 28.79 -6.63 8.73
N TRP A 71 28.60 -5.36 9.09
CA TRP A 71 27.40 -4.56 8.82
C TRP A 71 27.35 -3.96 7.41
N THR A 72 28.35 -4.23 6.56
CA THR A 72 28.40 -3.77 5.15
C THR A 72 27.11 -4.09 4.39
N PHE A 73 26.47 -5.22 4.71
CA PHE A 73 25.20 -5.61 4.07
C PHE A 73 24.09 -4.55 4.23
N VAL A 74 24.08 -3.79 5.33
CA VAL A 74 23.08 -2.74 5.58
C VAL A 74 23.26 -1.60 4.60
N GLU A 75 24.52 -1.22 4.33
CA GLU A 75 24.82 -0.17 3.36
C GLU A 75 24.42 -0.62 1.95
N GLU A 76 24.82 -1.82 1.55
CA GLU A 76 24.56 -2.36 0.21
C GLU A 76 23.08 -2.71 -0.03
N THR A 77 22.31 -3.03 1.02
CA THR A 77 20.90 -3.46 0.87
C THR A 77 19.91 -2.33 1.13
N TYR A 78 20.03 -1.64 2.27
CA TYR A 78 19.02 -0.67 2.70
C TYR A 78 19.40 0.76 2.34
N VAL A 79 20.65 1.14 2.58
CA VAL A 79 21.13 2.50 2.29
C VAL A 79 21.23 2.71 0.78
N TRP A 80 21.65 1.69 0.02
CA TRP A 80 21.69 1.73 -1.44
C TRP A 80 20.31 2.06 -2.05
N VAL A 81 19.24 1.39 -1.60
CA VAL A 81 17.86 1.68 -2.03
C VAL A 81 17.45 3.09 -1.65
N ALA A 82 17.82 3.56 -0.46
CA ALA A 82 17.50 4.92 -0.01
C ALA A 82 18.25 6.00 -0.81
N LYS A 83 19.51 5.74 -1.18
CA LYS A 83 20.35 6.63 -2.00
C LYS A 83 19.94 6.64 -3.49
N PHE A 84 19.22 5.61 -3.95
CA PHE A 84 18.77 5.44 -5.33
C PHE A 84 19.90 5.66 -6.34
N SER A 85 21.02 4.95 -6.15
CA SER A 85 22.25 5.17 -6.92
C SER A 85 22.21 4.58 -8.33
N ASP A 86 21.28 3.66 -8.61
CA ASP A 86 21.09 3.08 -9.93
C ASP A 86 19.88 3.69 -10.65
N LEU A 87 20.15 4.25 -11.84
CA LEU A 87 19.16 4.88 -12.72
C LEU A 87 18.77 3.97 -13.89
N THR A 88 19.03 2.66 -13.79
CA THR A 88 18.58 1.71 -14.81
C THR A 88 17.07 1.83 -15.06
N PRO A 89 16.64 1.78 -16.34
CA PRO A 89 15.24 1.93 -16.68
C PRO A 89 14.38 0.85 -16.02
N ASN A 90 13.31 1.29 -15.36
CA ASN A 90 12.34 0.42 -14.70
C ASN A 90 10.91 0.96 -14.89
N ILE A 91 9.92 0.27 -14.32
CA ILE A 91 8.49 0.64 -14.46
C ILE A 91 8.09 1.80 -13.53
N GLY A 92 9.00 2.19 -12.62
CA GLY A 92 8.83 3.25 -11.65
C GLY A 92 9.07 4.64 -12.22
N ILE A 93 8.76 5.64 -11.40
CA ILE A 93 8.85 7.06 -11.76
C ILE A 93 10.29 7.57 -11.57
N PHE A 94 11.07 6.92 -10.70
CA PHE A 94 12.31 7.46 -10.15
C PHE A 94 13.43 7.56 -11.20
N TRP A 95 13.67 6.50 -11.99
CA TRP A 95 14.85 6.41 -12.85
C TRP A 95 14.98 7.60 -13.83
N TYR A 96 13.91 7.93 -14.56
CA TYR A 96 13.95 9.03 -15.53
C TYR A 96 13.88 10.39 -14.84
N PHE A 97 13.07 10.50 -13.78
CA PHE A 97 12.95 11.74 -13.01
C PHE A 97 14.31 12.18 -12.45
N PHE A 98 15.07 11.27 -11.84
CA PHE A 98 16.39 11.56 -11.31
C PHE A 98 17.47 11.68 -12.41
N THR A 99 17.19 11.21 -13.64
CA THR A 99 18.05 11.49 -14.80
C THR A 99 17.90 12.94 -15.27
N GLU A 100 16.72 13.53 -15.14
CA GLU A 100 16.45 14.92 -15.57
C GLU A 100 16.79 15.97 -14.52
N VAL A 101 16.81 15.60 -13.25
CA VAL A 101 17.07 16.52 -12.13
C VAL A 101 18.57 16.80 -11.99
N PHE A 102 18.92 18.07 -11.77
CA PHE A 102 20.31 18.43 -11.48
C PHE A 102 20.83 17.80 -10.18
N ASP A 103 22.08 17.34 -10.18
CA ASP A 103 22.74 16.67 -9.06
C ASP A 103 22.57 17.38 -7.71
N ARG A 104 22.64 18.72 -7.72
CA ARG A 104 22.48 19.55 -6.51
C ARG A 104 21.12 19.35 -5.83
N PHE A 105 20.07 19.03 -6.58
CA PHE A 105 18.71 18.88 -6.05
C PHE A 105 18.31 17.42 -5.77
N ILE A 106 19.14 16.44 -6.13
CA ILE A 106 18.86 15.01 -5.90
C ILE A 106 18.51 14.73 -4.42
N PRO A 107 19.28 15.20 -3.41
CA PRO A 107 18.97 14.91 -2.01
C PRO A 107 17.61 15.45 -1.57
N TYR A 108 17.21 16.62 -2.08
CA TYR A 108 15.91 17.23 -1.80
C TYR A 108 14.78 16.39 -2.36
N PHE A 109 14.85 16.00 -3.63
CA PHE A 109 13.80 15.20 -4.24
C PHE A 109 13.73 13.77 -3.70
N LEU A 110 14.86 13.16 -3.35
CA LEU A 110 14.87 11.86 -2.67
C LEU A 110 14.13 11.93 -1.33
N PHE A 111 14.38 12.97 -0.53
CA PHE A 111 13.66 13.18 0.72
C PHE A 111 12.14 13.28 0.49
N VAL A 112 11.71 14.10 -0.48
CA VAL A 112 10.28 14.28 -0.78
C VAL A 112 9.64 12.98 -1.25
N MET A 113 10.30 12.25 -2.16
CA MET A 113 9.77 11.01 -2.73
C MET A 113 9.65 9.89 -1.67
N HIS A 114 10.62 9.77 -0.76
CA HIS A 114 10.55 8.80 0.35
C HIS A 114 9.54 9.19 1.44
N LEU A 115 9.33 10.50 1.67
CA LEU A 115 8.33 10.98 2.62
C LEU A 115 6.89 10.79 2.11
N HIS A 116 6.69 10.86 0.80
CA HIS A 116 5.37 10.84 0.16
C HIS A 116 4.50 9.60 0.49
N PRO A 117 5.00 8.35 0.53
CA PRO A 117 4.18 7.22 0.98
C PRO A 117 3.81 7.29 2.47
N VAL A 118 4.64 7.91 3.31
CA VAL A 118 4.47 7.97 4.78
C VAL A 118 3.34 8.93 5.16
N ILE A 119 3.18 10.04 4.44
CA ILE A 119 2.15 11.05 4.77
C ILE A 119 0.72 10.51 4.64
N TYR A 120 0.49 9.47 3.84
CA TYR A 120 -0.84 8.87 3.67
C TYR A 120 -1.23 7.91 4.80
N ILE A 121 -0.29 7.50 5.64
CA ILE A 121 -0.55 6.53 6.72
C ILE A 121 -1.56 7.09 7.72
N ILE A 122 -1.37 8.33 8.16
CA ILE A 122 -2.21 8.97 9.17
C ILE A 122 -3.64 9.26 8.64
N PRO A 123 -3.82 9.92 7.48
CA PRO A 123 -5.16 10.18 6.96
C PRO A 123 -5.97 8.90 6.70
N ILE A 124 -5.33 7.86 6.17
CA ILE A 124 -6.02 6.59 5.90
C ILE A 124 -6.30 5.86 7.22
N TYR A 125 -5.41 5.90 8.20
CA TYR A 125 -5.67 5.38 9.55
C TYR A 125 -6.93 6.04 10.14
N LEU A 126 -6.97 7.37 10.20
CA LEU A 126 -8.12 8.11 10.76
C LEU A 126 -9.44 7.76 10.08
N ARG A 127 -9.40 7.41 8.79
CA ARG A 127 -10.60 7.15 8.00
C ARG A 127 -11.00 5.67 7.91
N LEU A 128 -10.05 4.74 7.91
CA LEU A 128 -10.27 3.31 7.70
C LEU A 128 -9.85 2.44 8.90
N ALA A 129 -9.57 3.01 10.08
CA ALA A 129 -9.21 2.23 11.28
C ALA A 129 -10.24 1.15 11.64
N HIS A 130 -11.53 1.38 11.36
CA HIS A 130 -12.61 0.39 11.56
C HIS A 130 -12.57 -0.77 10.55
N ARG A 131 -11.78 -0.67 9.48
CA ARG A 131 -11.61 -1.68 8.43
C ARG A 131 -10.13 -1.92 8.13
N PRO A 132 -9.44 -2.67 9.02
CA PRO A 132 -8.00 -2.87 8.91
C PRO A 132 -7.57 -3.55 7.60
N GLN A 133 -8.39 -4.44 7.02
CA GLN A 133 -8.08 -5.08 5.74
C GLN A 133 -8.06 -4.09 4.56
N ALA A 134 -9.08 -3.22 4.48
CA ALA A 134 -9.13 -2.20 3.43
C ALA A 134 -8.05 -1.13 3.64
N TYR A 135 -7.70 -0.84 4.89
CA TYR A 135 -6.57 0.02 5.23
C TYR A 135 -5.24 -0.57 4.71
N ALA A 136 -4.95 -1.85 5.01
CA ALA A 136 -3.76 -2.51 4.50
C ALA A 136 -3.70 -2.55 2.97
N CYS A 137 -4.83 -2.83 2.30
CA CYS A 137 -4.93 -2.82 0.84
C CYS A 137 -4.59 -1.45 0.25
N ALA A 138 -5.11 -0.37 0.84
CA ALA A 138 -4.80 0.99 0.40
C ALA A 138 -3.31 1.34 0.60
N LEU A 139 -2.71 0.95 1.73
CA LEU A 139 -1.28 1.18 1.98
C LEU A 139 -0.39 0.43 1.00
N ILE A 140 -0.67 -0.85 0.72
CA ILE A 140 0.08 -1.64 -0.27
C ILE A 140 0.03 -0.99 -1.65
N GLY A 141 -1.16 -0.52 -2.06
CA GLY A 141 -1.31 0.26 -3.29
C GLY A 141 -0.41 1.50 -3.31
N ILE A 142 -0.46 2.31 -2.26
CA ILE A 142 0.34 3.53 -2.16
C ILE A 142 1.84 3.22 -2.18
N PHE A 143 2.30 2.19 -1.46
CA PHE A 143 3.70 1.80 -1.46
C PHE A 143 4.17 1.35 -2.84
N SER A 144 3.34 0.62 -3.60
CA SER A 144 3.67 0.22 -4.97
C SER A 144 3.84 1.41 -5.94
N LEU A 145 3.24 2.57 -5.67
CA LEU A 145 3.38 3.77 -6.51
C LEU A 145 4.71 4.50 -6.26
N PHE A 146 5.16 4.53 -5.00
CA PHE A 146 6.28 5.36 -4.54
C PHE A 146 7.55 4.56 -4.23
N GLN A 147 7.58 3.28 -4.56
CA GLN A 147 8.78 2.46 -4.46
C GLN A 147 9.80 2.89 -5.53
N ALA A 148 11.06 3.03 -5.12
CA ALA A 148 12.18 3.40 -5.98
C ALA A 148 12.40 2.41 -7.15
N TYR A 149 12.40 1.11 -6.84
CA TYR A 149 12.58 0.02 -7.80
C TYR A 149 11.35 -0.89 -7.81
N PRO A 150 10.24 -0.48 -8.46
CA PRO A 150 9.03 -1.28 -8.49
C PRO A 150 9.10 -2.36 -9.57
N SER A 151 8.49 -3.49 -9.26
CA SER A 151 8.25 -4.61 -10.17
C SER A 151 6.76 -4.72 -10.50
N PHE A 152 6.42 -5.45 -11.57
CA PHE A 152 5.01 -5.81 -11.83
C PHE A 152 4.39 -6.62 -10.69
N GLY A 153 5.21 -7.32 -9.89
CA GLY A 153 4.75 -8.08 -8.74
C GLY A 153 4.21 -7.21 -7.61
N ASP A 154 4.77 -6.02 -7.41
CA ASP A 154 4.35 -5.10 -6.33
C ASP A 154 2.93 -4.60 -6.55
N PHE A 155 2.63 -4.13 -7.77
CA PHE A 155 1.28 -3.73 -8.14
C PHE A 155 0.35 -4.95 -8.33
N GLY A 156 0.88 -6.08 -8.81
CA GLY A 156 0.14 -7.34 -8.89
C GLY A 156 -0.38 -7.81 -7.54
N PHE A 157 0.44 -7.69 -6.49
CA PHE A 157 0.04 -8.00 -5.12
C PHE A 157 -1.08 -7.07 -4.63
N PHE A 158 -1.01 -5.77 -4.94
CA PHE A 158 -2.12 -4.84 -4.70
C PHE A 158 -3.42 -5.30 -5.39
N LEU A 159 -3.37 -5.69 -6.67
CA LEU A 159 -4.54 -6.18 -7.40
C LEU A 159 -5.12 -7.48 -6.80
N SER A 160 -4.27 -8.41 -6.36
CA SER A 160 -4.71 -9.62 -5.67
C SER A 160 -5.43 -9.28 -4.36
N MET A 161 -4.90 -8.32 -3.61
CA MET A 161 -5.51 -7.89 -2.35
C MET A 161 -6.82 -7.12 -2.58
N LEU A 162 -6.89 -6.34 -3.66
CA LEU A 162 -8.11 -5.66 -4.11
C LEU A 162 -9.23 -6.68 -4.39
N ALA A 163 -8.90 -7.83 -5.00
CA ALA A 163 -9.85 -8.89 -5.33
C ALA A 163 -10.56 -9.50 -4.10
N ILE A 164 -9.98 -9.39 -2.91
CA ILE A 164 -10.59 -9.82 -1.63
C ILE A 164 -11.81 -8.95 -1.28
N HIS A 165 -11.99 -7.79 -1.93
CA HIS A 165 -13.07 -6.84 -1.67
C HIS A 165 -14.06 -6.70 -2.85
N PRO A 166 -14.76 -7.78 -3.26
CA PRO A 166 -15.63 -7.76 -4.44
C PRO A 166 -16.78 -6.73 -4.30
N LYS A 167 -17.35 -6.60 -3.11
CA LYS A 167 -18.41 -5.62 -2.82
C LYS A 167 -17.95 -4.17 -3.02
N THR A 168 -16.69 -3.88 -2.67
CA THR A 168 -16.10 -2.56 -2.90
C THR A 168 -15.84 -2.34 -4.39
N ILE A 169 -15.27 -3.34 -5.09
CA ILE A 169 -15.02 -3.27 -6.53
C ILE A 169 -16.32 -2.98 -7.31
N MET A 170 -17.41 -3.65 -6.96
CA MET A 170 -18.71 -3.44 -7.61
C MET A 170 -19.27 -2.02 -7.41
N THR A 171 -18.86 -1.33 -6.35
CA THR A 171 -19.29 0.04 -6.03
C THR A 171 -18.54 1.09 -6.88
N ILE A 172 -17.43 0.72 -7.52
CA ILE A 172 -16.66 1.61 -8.39
C ILE A 172 -17.44 1.86 -9.68
N LYS A 173 -17.75 3.14 -9.95
CA LYS A 173 -18.55 3.57 -11.13
C LYS A 173 -17.87 3.21 -12.46
N ASN A 174 -16.62 3.63 -12.64
CA ASN A 174 -15.89 3.56 -13.91
C ASN A 174 -14.86 2.42 -13.96
N ARG A 175 -15.16 1.29 -13.31
CA ARG A 175 -14.18 0.18 -13.12
C ARG A 175 -13.57 -0.34 -14.42
N TYR A 176 -14.36 -0.46 -15.49
CA TYR A 176 -13.88 -0.98 -16.77
C TYR A 176 -12.86 -0.05 -17.43
N ILE A 177 -13.04 1.27 -17.31
CA ILE A 177 -12.09 2.25 -17.85
C ILE A 177 -10.72 2.09 -17.17
N TYR A 178 -10.71 1.91 -15.85
CA TYR A 178 -9.46 1.71 -15.12
C TYR A 178 -8.75 0.40 -15.50
N VAL A 179 -9.49 -0.70 -15.60
CA VAL A 179 -8.92 -2.02 -15.95
C VAL A 179 -8.42 -2.04 -17.40
N ILE A 180 -9.22 -1.54 -18.34
CA ILE A 180 -8.83 -1.48 -19.76
C ILE A 180 -7.65 -0.53 -19.94
N GLY A 181 -7.68 0.63 -19.28
CA GLY A 181 -6.59 1.60 -19.32
C GLY A 181 -5.29 1.05 -18.77
N LEU A 182 -5.33 0.37 -17.62
CA LEU A 182 -4.17 -0.32 -17.05
C LEU A 182 -3.67 -1.45 -17.97
N GLY A 183 -4.58 -2.25 -18.54
CA GLY A 183 -4.24 -3.32 -19.46
C GLY A 183 -3.55 -2.80 -20.72
N ALA A 184 -4.13 -1.76 -21.35
CA ALA A 184 -3.51 -1.08 -22.49
C ALA A 184 -2.14 -0.49 -22.12
N ALA A 185 -2.03 0.14 -20.94
CA ALA A 185 -0.78 0.71 -20.49
C ALA A 185 0.31 -0.35 -20.27
N THR A 186 -0.07 -1.50 -19.72
CA THR A 186 0.84 -2.64 -19.46
C THR A 186 1.30 -3.28 -20.76
N CYS A 187 0.40 -3.47 -21.74
CA CYS A 187 0.75 -4.02 -23.05
C CYS A 187 1.68 -3.11 -23.86
N MET A 188 1.55 -1.78 -23.71
CA MET A 188 2.39 -0.81 -24.41
C MET A 188 3.80 -0.68 -23.81
N LEU A 189 4.01 -0.98 -22.53
CA LEU A 189 5.33 -0.92 -21.88
C LEU A 189 6.42 -1.72 -22.62
N PRO A 190 6.27 -3.03 -22.89
CA PRO A 190 7.30 -3.80 -23.60
C PRO A 190 7.47 -3.35 -25.05
N VAL A 191 6.41 -2.82 -25.68
CA VAL A 191 6.49 -2.27 -27.05
C VAL A 191 7.38 -1.03 -27.07
N MET A 192 7.15 -0.07 -26.16
CA MET A 192 7.96 1.15 -26.08
C MET A 192 9.39 0.87 -25.66
N TRP A 193 9.59 -0.09 -24.73
CA TRP A 193 10.91 -0.56 -24.34
C TRP A 193 11.68 -1.18 -25.52
N PHE A 194 11.01 -2.05 -26.28
CA PHE A 194 11.60 -2.68 -27.46
C PHE A 194 11.98 -1.65 -28.52
N LEU A 195 11.08 -0.73 -28.87
CA LEU A 195 11.31 0.32 -29.86
C LEU A 195 12.48 1.25 -29.48
N TRP A 196 12.67 1.47 -28.18
CA TRP A 196 13.79 2.25 -27.68
C TRP A 196 15.13 1.50 -27.81
N LEU A 197 15.20 0.24 -27.37
CA LEU A 197 16.48 -0.47 -27.27
C LEU A 197 16.96 -1.15 -28.56
N PHE A 198 16.07 -1.73 -29.37
CA PHE A 198 16.48 -2.59 -30.48
C PHE A 198 16.49 -1.87 -31.84
N PRO A 199 15.36 -1.35 -32.36
CA PRO A 199 15.36 -0.66 -33.64
C PRO A 199 15.81 0.80 -33.51
N ALA A 200 16.02 1.31 -32.28
CA ALA A 200 16.37 2.70 -31.97
C ALA A 200 15.43 3.73 -32.64
N SER A 201 14.18 3.33 -32.94
CA SER A 201 13.18 4.18 -33.56
C SER A 201 12.37 4.98 -32.52
N GLY A 202 12.50 4.63 -31.24
CA GLY A 202 11.95 5.38 -30.11
C GLY A 202 13.04 5.93 -29.17
N ASN A 203 12.75 7.04 -28.48
CA ASN A 203 13.58 7.57 -27.40
C ASN A 203 13.06 7.08 -26.04
N ALA A 204 13.92 7.07 -25.01
CA ALA A 204 13.63 6.84 -23.60
C ALA A 204 12.37 7.58 -23.11
N ASN A 205 12.15 8.80 -23.62
CA ASN A 205 10.94 9.59 -23.38
C ASN A 205 9.63 8.83 -23.64
N PHE A 206 9.56 8.02 -24.71
CA PHE A 206 8.34 7.26 -25.03
C PHE A 206 8.10 6.15 -24.03
N TYR A 207 9.15 5.45 -23.61
CA TYR A 207 9.06 4.44 -22.56
C TYR A 207 8.67 5.09 -21.23
N TYR A 208 9.32 6.20 -20.86
CA TYR A 208 9.00 6.90 -19.62
C TYR A 208 7.55 7.43 -19.60
N ASN A 209 7.10 8.07 -20.67
CA ASN A 209 5.69 8.48 -20.80
C ASN A 209 4.74 7.30 -20.59
N GLN A 210 5.09 6.12 -21.12
CA GLN A 210 4.29 4.92 -20.93
C GLN A 210 4.29 4.42 -19.47
N THR A 211 5.41 4.55 -18.75
CA THR A 211 5.45 4.29 -17.29
C THR A 211 4.57 5.27 -16.51
N LEU A 212 4.53 6.55 -16.88
CA LEU A 212 3.65 7.55 -16.24
C LEU A 212 2.18 7.23 -16.47
N VAL A 213 1.79 6.80 -17.67
CA VAL A 213 0.42 6.35 -17.96
C VAL A 213 0.05 5.13 -17.11
N TYR A 214 0.95 4.15 -16.98
CA TYR A 214 0.77 3.00 -16.10
C TYR A 214 0.56 3.41 -14.63
N GLN A 215 1.40 4.32 -14.12
CA GLN A 215 1.32 4.81 -12.74
C GLN A 215 0.07 5.66 -12.52
N MET A 216 -0.36 6.43 -13.52
CA MET A 216 -1.61 7.20 -13.47
C MET A 216 -2.82 6.26 -13.29
N PHE A 217 -2.96 5.21 -14.11
CA PHE A 217 -4.05 4.26 -13.95
C PHE A 217 -3.97 3.50 -12.62
N SER A 218 -2.76 3.13 -12.19
CA SER A 218 -2.52 2.50 -10.88
C SER A 218 -3.01 3.38 -9.73
N SER A 219 -2.66 4.67 -9.73
CA SER A 219 -3.14 5.68 -8.78
C SER A 219 -4.65 5.87 -8.82
N GLN A 220 -5.26 5.90 -10.01
CA GLN A 220 -6.71 6.01 -10.16
C GLN A 220 -7.44 4.81 -9.57
N ILE A 221 -6.91 3.58 -9.72
CA ILE A 221 -7.50 2.38 -9.12
C ILE A 221 -7.46 2.47 -7.59
N ILE A 222 -6.34 2.90 -7.01
CA ILE A 222 -6.19 3.06 -5.55
C ILE A 222 -7.18 4.10 -5.03
N ASN A 223 -7.27 5.26 -5.68
CA ASN A 223 -8.23 6.31 -5.34
C ASN A 223 -9.68 5.83 -5.46
N ALA A 224 -10.00 5.11 -6.54
CA ALA A 224 -11.32 4.52 -6.75
C ALA A 224 -11.68 3.49 -5.67
N PHE A 225 -10.72 2.67 -5.23
CA PHE A 225 -10.92 1.70 -4.15
C PHE A 225 -11.19 2.38 -2.80
N VAL A 226 -10.38 3.37 -2.42
CA VAL A 226 -10.58 4.12 -1.17
C VAL A 226 -11.92 4.87 -1.22
N GLY A 227 -12.21 5.56 -2.31
CA GLY A 227 -13.48 6.27 -2.51
C GLY A 227 -14.70 5.35 -2.49
N ALA A 228 -14.63 4.19 -3.14
CA ALA A 228 -15.70 3.19 -3.12
C ALA A 228 -15.90 2.58 -1.72
N THR A 229 -14.82 2.34 -0.98
CA THR A 229 -14.89 1.86 0.41
C THR A 229 -15.63 2.87 1.29
N MET A 230 -15.28 4.16 1.17
CA MET A 230 -15.94 5.23 1.91
C MET A 230 -17.41 5.41 1.53
N LYS A 231 -17.73 5.30 0.23
CA LYS A 231 -19.11 5.39 -0.24
C LYS A 231 -19.94 4.23 0.31
N ARG A 232 -19.41 3.01 0.24
CA ARG A 232 -20.07 1.81 0.78
C ARG A 232 -20.40 1.96 2.25
N ASP A 233 -19.51 2.54 3.05
CA ASP A 233 -19.77 2.77 4.48
C ASP A 233 -20.93 3.73 4.71
N LYS A 234 -20.94 4.85 3.98
CA LYS A 234 -22.07 5.79 4.04
C LYS A 234 -23.39 5.14 3.63
N ASP A 235 -23.38 4.27 2.61
CA ASP A 235 -24.58 3.59 2.14
C ASP A 235 -25.08 2.56 3.16
N VAL A 236 -24.18 1.84 3.83
CA VAL A 236 -24.51 0.91 4.93
C VAL A 236 -25.09 1.66 6.13
N ASP A 237 -24.51 2.78 6.53
CA ASP A 237 -24.99 3.58 7.65
C ASP A 237 -26.40 4.13 7.39
N LYS A 238 -26.65 4.62 6.16
CA LYS A 238 -27.99 5.07 5.73
C LYS A 238 -29.00 3.94 5.78
N TYR A 239 -28.64 2.75 5.28
CA TYR A 239 -29.52 1.59 5.31
C TYR A 239 -29.87 1.20 6.75
N ARG A 240 -28.87 1.19 7.65
CA ARG A 240 -29.08 0.90 9.08
C ARG A 240 -30.02 1.90 9.74
N ALA A 241 -29.82 3.19 9.48
CA ALA A 241 -30.68 4.25 10.01
C ALA A 241 -32.13 4.13 9.50
N SER A 242 -32.31 3.84 8.20
CA SER A 242 -33.64 3.64 7.62
C SER A 242 -34.34 2.40 8.20
N PHE A 243 -33.60 1.32 8.42
CA PHE A 243 -34.14 0.09 8.99
C PHE A 243 -34.62 0.29 10.44
N LEU A 244 -33.82 0.97 11.27
CA LEU A 244 -34.20 1.31 12.65
C LEU A 244 -35.47 2.16 12.69
N LYS A 245 -35.56 3.18 11.83
CA LYS A 245 -36.74 4.04 11.72
C LYS A 245 -38.01 3.28 11.31
N ASN A 246 -37.87 2.31 10.41
CA ASN A 246 -39.00 1.47 9.99
C ASN A 246 -39.46 0.54 11.12
N ASN A 247 -38.53 -0.09 11.84
CA ASN A 247 -38.87 -0.94 12.99
C ASN A 247 -39.53 -0.15 14.13
N GLU A 248 -39.09 1.07 14.40
CA GLU A 248 -39.75 1.94 15.40
C GLU A 248 -41.19 2.24 15.01
N LYS A 249 -41.46 2.53 13.73
CA LYS A 249 -42.83 2.76 13.24
C LYS A 249 -43.72 1.53 13.41
N THR A 250 -43.25 0.36 12.98
CA THR A 250 -44.01 -0.90 13.11
C THR A 250 -44.29 -1.25 14.57
N ASN A 251 -43.35 -1.00 15.48
CA ASN A 251 -43.55 -1.23 16.92
C ASN A 251 -44.54 -0.26 17.56
N VAL A 252 -44.64 0.97 17.05
CA VAL A 252 -45.65 1.94 17.51
C VAL A 252 -47.04 1.54 17.01
N GLU A 253 -47.15 1.13 15.74
CA GLU A 253 -48.41 0.64 15.14
C GLU A 253 -48.91 -0.65 15.81
N ALA A 254 -48.02 -1.55 16.23
CA ALA A 254 -48.38 -2.78 16.93
C ALA A 254 -48.82 -2.60 18.40
N ARG A 255 -48.64 -1.39 18.97
CA ARG A 255 -49.03 -1.05 20.36
C ARG A 255 -50.34 -0.27 20.43
N GLN A 256 -50.90 0.14 19.30
CA GLN A 256 -52.20 0.80 19.17
C GLN A 256 -53.28 -0.22 18.82
#